data_AF-A0A0Q0B7R4-F1
#
_entry.id   AF-A0A0Q0B7R4-F1
#
_cell.length_a   1.000
_cell.length_b   1.000
_cell.length_c   1.000
_cell.angle_alpha   90.00
_cell.angle_beta   90.00
_cell.angle_gamma   90.00
#
_symmetry.space_group_name_H-M   'P 1'
#
loop_
_entity.id
_entity.type
_entity.pdbx_description
1 polymer ?
#
loop_
_entity_poly.entity_id
_entity_poly.type
_entity_poly.pdbx_seq_one_letter_code
_entity_poly.pdbx_strand_id
1 'polypeptide(L)'
;MVTDFDLDRSATGADCIRYLNELHGRRIPAIVITGHAIQHVQQSLNDPRIPVLSKPVRPAELRSLLLSFKMDLLQTATPDSASLAGP
;
A
#
# COMPACT_ATOMS: atom_id res chain seq x y z
N MET A 1 -3.91 2.51 -3.28
CA MET A 1 -5.05 2.75 -2.38
C MET A 1 -4.56 3.44 -1.11
N VAL A 2 -5.40 4.28 -0.51
CA VAL A 2 -5.23 4.74 0.87
C VAL A 2 -6.47 4.28 1.65
N THR A 3 -6.29 3.65 2.81
CA THR A 3 -7.40 3.13 3.63
C THR A 3 -7.23 3.54 5.09
N ASP A 4 -8.35 3.70 5.79
CA ASP A 4 -8.35 3.69 7.25
C ASP A 4 -8.10 2.25 7.76
N PHE A 5 -7.49 2.12 8.93
CA PHE A 5 -7.38 0.82 9.60
C PHE A 5 -8.72 0.40 10.20
N ASP A 6 -9.48 1.36 10.72
CA ASP A 6 -10.75 1.13 11.40
C ASP A 6 -11.91 1.40 10.43
N LEU A 7 -12.44 0.35 9.79
CA LEU A 7 -13.54 0.42 8.82
C LEU A 7 -14.84 -0.15 9.40
N ASP A 8 -15.12 0.16 10.67
CA ASP A 8 -16.19 -0.40 11.52
C ASP A 8 -15.96 -1.84 12.04
N ARG A 9 -16.94 -2.41 12.76
CA ARG A 9 -16.78 -3.66 13.53
C ARG A 9 -16.49 -4.91 12.70
N SER A 10 -16.74 -4.88 11.39
CA SER A 10 -16.69 -6.08 10.54
C SER A 10 -15.52 -6.10 9.57
N ALA A 11 -14.73 -5.02 9.47
CA ALA A 11 -13.63 -4.95 8.53
C ALA A 11 -12.50 -4.05 9.03
N THR A 12 -11.28 -4.50 8.78
CA THR A 12 -10.08 -3.69 8.97
C THR A 12 -9.53 -3.21 7.63
N GLY A 13 -8.63 -2.22 7.67
CA GLY A 13 -7.84 -1.84 6.50
C GLY A 13 -7.09 -3.04 5.88
N ALA A 14 -6.68 -4.02 6.70
CA ALA A 14 -6.03 -5.24 6.24
C ALA A 14 -6.98 -6.13 5.41
N ASP A 15 -8.24 -6.25 5.83
CA ASP A 15 -9.27 -6.98 5.09
C ASP A 15 -9.54 -6.36 3.72
N CYS A 16 -9.60 -5.02 3.68
CA CYS A 16 -9.77 -4.29 2.44
C CYS A 16 -8.60 -4.51 1.47
N ILE A 17 -7.36 -4.46 1.97
CA ILE A 17 -6.16 -4.74 1.17
C ILE A 17 -6.19 -6.16 0.60
N ARG A 18 -6.50 -7.15 1.44
CA ARG A 18 -6.60 -8.55 1.01
C ARG A 18 -7.68 -8.73 -0.06
N TYR A 19 -8.87 -8.22 0.20
CA TYR A 19 -10.00 -8.29 -0.74
C TYR A 19 -9.66 -7.69 -2.11
N LEU A 20 -9.04 -6.51 -2.14
CA LEU A 20 -8.69 -5.87 -3.42
C LEU A 20 -7.56 -6.58 -4.16
N ASN A 21 -6.60 -7.17 -3.43
CA ASN A 21 -5.55 -7.97 -4.06
C ASN A 21 -6.12 -9.24 -4.70
N GLU A 22 -7.03 -9.93 -4.00
CA GLU A 22 -7.75 -11.10 -4.52
C GLU A 22 -8.59 -10.72 -5.75
N LEU A 23 -9.35 -9.63 -5.66
CA LEU A 23 -10.22 -9.15 -6.74
C LEU A 23 -9.45 -8.78 -8.02
N HIS A 24 -8.27 -8.19 -7.90
CA HIS A 24 -7.46 -7.76 -9.05
C HIS A 24 -6.44 -8.81 -9.50
N GLY A 25 -6.31 -9.93 -8.79
CA GLY A 25 -5.29 -10.95 -9.08
C GLY A 25 -3.84 -10.44 -8.98
N ARG A 26 -3.63 -9.28 -8.33
CA ARG A 26 -2.32 -8.64 -8.19
C ARG A 26 -2.26 -7.80 -6.93
N ARG A 27 -1.04 -7.56 -6.45
CA ARG A 27 -0.80 -6.67 -5.33
C ARG A 27 -1.10 -5.21 -5.70
N ILE A 28 -2.02 -4.58 -4.99
CA ILE A 28 -2.30 -3.14 -5.09
C ILE A 28 -1.46 -2.41 -4.03
N PRO A 29 -0.63 -1.41 -4.43
CA PRO A 29 0.08 -0.56 -3.46
C PRO A 29 -0.89 0.12 -2.50
N ALA A 30 -0.60 0.05 -1.21
CA ALA A 30 -1.51 0.50 -0.16
C ALA A 30 -0.78 1.35 0.90
N ILE A 31 -1.48 2.36 1.42
CA ILE A 31 -1.12 3.13 2.61
C ILE A 31 -2.25 2.93 3.62
N VAL A 32 -1.90 2.64 4.87
CA VAL A 32 -2.88 2.57 5.96
C VAL A 32 -2.74 3.81 6.84
N ILE A 33 -3.87 4.43 7.16
CA ILE A 33 -3.98 5.52 8.12
C ILE A 33 -4.67 4.96 9.36
N THR A 34 -4.18 5.25 10.56
CA THR A 34 -4.73 4.67 11.79
C THR A 34 -4.77 5.66 12.95
N GLY A 35 -5.79 5.53 13.82
CA GLY A 35 -5.79 6.15 15.14
C GLY A 35 -5.12 5.28 16.22
N HIS A 36 -4.78 4.03 15.89
CA HIS A 36 -4.18 3.06 16.80
C HIS A 36 -2.65 3.19 16.85
N ALA A 37 -2.05 2.45 17.80
CA ALA A 37 -0.60 2.30 17.85
C ALA A 37 -0.08 1.66 16.54
N ILE A 38 0.90 2.31 15.91
CA ILE A 38 1.47 1.87 14.62
C ILE A 38 1.97 0.43 14.69
N GLN A 39 2.61 0.02 15.78
CA GLN A 39 3.14 -1.34 15.95
C GLN A 39 2.05 -2.41 15.88
N HIS A 40 0.89 -2.16 16.51
CA HIS A 40 -0.25 -3.08 16.49
C HIS A 40 -0.80 -3.24 15.07
N VAL A 41 -0.93 -2.13 14.34
CA VAL A 41 -1.41 -2.13 12.96
C VAL A 41 -0.41 -2.83 12.03
N GLN A 42 0.89 -2.59 12.19
CA GLN A 42 1.92 -3.27 11.42
C GLN A 42 1.92 -4.78 11.66
N GLN A 43 1.73 -5.23 12.90
CA GLN A 43 1.57 -6.65 13.23
C GLN A 43 0.33 -7.26 12.57
N SER A 44 -0.81 -6.54 12.61
CA SER A 44 -2.05 -6.98 11.97
C SER A 44 -1.94 -7.08 10.45
N LEU A 45 -1.25 -6.12 9.80
CA LEU A 45 -1.01 -6.13 8.36
C LEU A 45 -0.04 -7.24 7.95
N ASN A 46 0.94 -7.56 8.81
CA ASN A 46 2.00 -8.54 8.56
C ASN A 46 2.70 -8.34 7.21
N ASP A 47 2.87 -7.09 6.79
CA ASP A 47 3.52 -6.75 5.53
C ASP A 47 4.33 -5.44 5.66
N PRO A 48 5.67 -5.54 5.68
CA PRO A 48 6.52 -4.37 5.90
C PRO A 48 6.52 -3.39 4.73
N ARG A 49 5.98 -3.78 3.56
CA ARG A 49 5.90 -2.90 2.38
C ARG A 49 4.66 -1.99 2.42
N ILE A 50 3.83 -2.09 3.46
CA ILE A 50 2.63 -1.27 3.61
C ILE A 50 2.94 -0.17 4.64
N PRO A 51 3.15 1.08 4.20
CA PRO A 51 3.35 2.20 5.11
C PRO A 51 2.11 2.42 5.98
N VAL A 52 2.34 2.71 7.26
CA VAL A 52 1.30 3.02 8.24
C VAL A 52 1.53 4.43 8.77
N LEU A 53 0.52 5.29 8.64
CA LEU A 53 0.52 6.66 9.12
C LEU A 53 -0.43 6.81 10.32
N SER A 54 0.02 7.49 11.38
CA SER A 54 -0.85 7.85 12.50
C SER A 54 -1.71 9.07 12.18
N LYS A 55 -2.96 9.08 12.64
CA LYS A 55 -3.82 10.27 12.67
C LYS A 55 -3.36 11.24 13.78
N PRO A 56 -3.44 12.57 13.59
CA PRO A 56 -3.78 13.26 12.34
C PRO A 56 -2.64 13.18 11.33
N VAL A 57 -2.97 12.90 10.07
CA VAL A 57 -1.97 12.73 9.01
C VAL A 57 -1.38 14.07 8.61
N ARG A 58 -0.04 14.15 8.56
CA ARG A 58 0.66 15.33 8.07
C ARG A 58 0.57 15.37 6.54
N PRO A 59 0.07 16.46 5.92
CA PRO A 59 -0.05 16.54 4.47
C PRO A 59 1.25 16.30 3.70
N ALA A 60 2.38 16.75 4.26
CA ALA A 60 3.70 16.55 3.63
C ALA A 60 4.12 15.06 3.59
N GLU A 61 3.83 14.31 4.66
CA GLU A 61 4.17 12.90 4.79
C GLU A 61 3.35 12.04 3.83
N LEU A 62 2.03 12.26 3.78
CA LEU A 62 1.16 11.58 2.82
C LEU A 62 1.57 11.86 1.37
N ARG A 63 1.87 13.14 1.05
CA ARG A 63 2.36 13.50 -0.30
C ARG A 63 3.67 12.79 -0.63
N SER A 64 4.60 12.70 0.31
CA SER A 64 5.88 12.00 0.10
C SER A 64 5.67 10.53 -0.25
N LEU A 65 4.79 9.83 0.49
CA LEU A 65 4.48 8.42 0.20
C LEU A 65 3.77 8.23 -1.14
N LEU A 66 2.80 9.09 -1.46
CA LEU A 66 2.10 9.03 -2.75
C LEU A 66 3.07 9.25 -3.92
N LEU A 67 4.02 10.18 -3.78
CA LEU A 67 5.05 10.42 -4.79
C LEU A 67 5.99 9.21 -4.92
N SER A 68 6.39 8.59 -3.82
CA SER A 68 7.19 7.35 -3.85
C SER A 68 6.49 6.27 -4.67
N PHE A 69 5.21 5.99 -4.39
CA PHE A 69 4.45 4.98 -5.13
C PHE A 69 4.26 5.34 -6.60
N LYS A 70 4.10 6.63 -6.92
CA LYS A 70 4.03 7.08 -8.30
C LYS A 70 5.34 6.78 -9.05
N MET A 71 6.49 7.02 -8.42
CA MET A 71 7.78 6.73 -9.02
C MET A 71 8.00 5.23 -9.23
N ASP A 72 7.65 4.41 -8.24
CA ASP A 72 7.75 2.94 -8.36
C ASP A 72 6.90 2.42 -9.54
N LEU A 73 5.68 2.94 -9.70
CA LEU A 73 4.80 2.56 -10.81
C LEU A 73 5.40 2.95 -12.16
N LEU A 74 5.99 4.16 -12.26
CA LEU A 74 6.63 4.63 -13.49
C LEU A 74 7.85 3.78 -13.87
N GLN A 75 8.58 3.24 -12.89
CA GLN A 75 9.71 2.35 -13.15
C GLN A 75 9.27 0.98 -13.66
N THR A 76 8.20 0.42 -13.08
CA THR A 76 7.63 -0.88 -13.49
C THR A 76 6.91 -0.86 -14.86
N ALA A 77 6.57 0.32 -15.37
CA ALA A 77 5.93 0.49 -16.68
C ALA A 77 6.90 0.57 -17.87
N THR A 78 8.21 0.53 -17.61
CA THR A 78 9.22 0.40 -18.67
C THR A 78 9.24 -1.07 -19.12
N PRO A 79 8.86 -1.40 -20.36
CA PRO A 79 8.91 -2.78 -20.80
C PRO A 79 10.38 -3.23 -20.85
N ASP A 80 10.60 -4.43 -20.35
CA ASP A 80 11.85 -5.16 -20.36
C ASP A 80 12.37 -5.24 -21.80
N SER A 81 13.36 -4.39 -22.13
CA SER A 81 14.06 -4.39 -23.43
C SER A 81 15.08 -5.54 -23.54
N ALA A 82 14.99 -6.56 -22.69
CA ALA A 82 15.87 -7.72 -22.66
C ALA A 82 15.28 -9.00 -23.30
N SER A 83 14.29 -8.88 -24.20
CA SER A 83 13.80 -10.02 -25.03
C SER A 83 14.18 -9.91 -26.52
N LEU A 84 15.29 -9.23 -26.83
CA LEU A 84 15.94 -9.27 -28.16
C LEU A 84 17.42 -9.65 -27.99
N ALA A 85 17.71 -10.92 -27.70
CA ALA A 85 18.98 -11.56 -28.03
C ALA A 85 18.97 -13.08 -27.77
N GLY A 86 18.44 -13.83 -28.73
CA GLY A 86 19.11 -15.01 -29.29
C GLY A 86 18.78 -16.40 -28.74
N PRO A 87 19.34 -17.45 -29.38
CA PRO A 87 19.97 -17.49 -30.71
C PRO A 87 18.99 -17.87 -31.83
#